data_AF-X1TZE0-F1
#
_entry.id   AF-X1TZE0-F1
#
_cell.length_a   1.000
_cell.length_b   1.000
_cell.length_c   1.000
_cell.angle_alpha   90.00
_cell.angle_beta   90.00
_cell.angle_gamma   90.00
#
_symmetry.space_group_name_H-M   'P 1'
#
loop_
_entity.id
_entity.type
_entity.pdbx_description
1 polymer ?
#
loop_
_entity_poly.entity_id
_entity_poly.type
_entity_poly.pdbx_seq_one_letter_code
_entity_poly.pdbx_strand_id
1 'polypeptide(L)'
;MSPAVARVQLAFYQEERKIANAMGIEMIEFRDDQFFWKGGIMGVEYWVPFADVIIPPIVGPNSVEHRYFTEDIPVGTVIRYHLAQKFGVDVPTIESMMQLGSVICKRDFLKEGITLKELGIEDLTKEQIIRYVREGIKG
;
A
#
# COMPACT_ATOMS: atom_id res chain seq x y z
N MET A 1 12.35 14.36 2.21
CA MET A 1 12.36 13.24 1.24
C MET A 1 13.21 13.61 0.04
N SER A 2 14.10 12.74 -0.44
CA SER A 2 14.92 13.01 -1.62
C SER A 2 14.19 12.59 -2.90
N PRO A 3 14.54 13.15 -4.08
CA PRO A 3 13.97 12.71 -5.36
C PRO A 3 14.21 11.23 -5.66
N ALA A 4 15.29 10.64 -5.15
CA ALA A 4 15.56 9.22 -5.32
C ALA A 4 14.56 8.33 -4.58
N VAL A 5 14.20 8.70 -3.35
CA VAL A 5 13.17 7.99 -2.56
C VAL A 5 11.78 8.19 -3.18
N ALA A 6 11.49 9.39 -3.69
CA ALA A 6 10.21 9.67 -4.36
C ALA A 6 9.97 8.76 -5.59
N ARG A 7 11.03 8.40 -6.33
CA ARG A 7 10.92 7.44 -7.45
C ARG A 7 10.45 6.06 -7.00
N VAL A 8 10.90 5.59 -5.83
CA VAL A 8 10.45 4.30 -5.28
C VAL A 8 8.98 4.36 -4.88
N GLN A 9 8.54 5.46 -4.25
CA GLN A 9 7.13 5.65 -3.91
C GLN A 9 6.23 5.71 -5.15
N LEU A 10 6.67 6.41 -6.19
CA LEU A 10 5.93 6.47 -7.46
C LEU A 10 5.83 5.08 -8.09
N ALA A 11 6.92 4.29 -8.11
CA ALA A 11 6.91 2.93 -8.63
C ALA A 11 5.97 2.00 -7.82
N PHE A 12 6.00 2.10 -6.48
CA PHE A 12 5.09 1.37 -5.61
C PHE A 12 3.62 1.73 -5.90
N TYR A 13 3.31 3.02 -6.00
CA TYR A 13 1.97 3.50 -6.35
C TYR A 13 1.51 2.99 -7.73
N GLN A 14 2.40 2.99 -8.72
CA GLN A 14 2.09 2.44 -10.05
C GLN A 14 1.77 0.94 -10.02
N GLU A 15 2.43 0.18 -9.15
CA GLU A 15 2.10 -1.23 -8.92
C GLU A 15 0.75 -1.42 -8.21
N GLU A 16 0.45 -0.60 -7.19
CA GLU A 16 -0.87 -0.57 -6.55
C GLU A 16 -1.99 -0.30 -7.55
N ARG A 17 -1.79 0.66 -8.47
CA ARG A 17 -2.75 0.95 -9.54
C ARG A 17 -2.98 -0.24 -10.46
N LYS A 18 -1.94 -1.01 -10.80
CA LYS A 18 -2.09 -2.22 -11.61
C LYS A 18 -2.93 -3.28 -10.89
N ILE A 19 -2.70 -3.47 -9.59
CA ILE A 19 -3.51 -4.38 -8.77
C ILE A 19 -4.98 -3.92 -8.77
N ALA A 20 -5.23 -2.64 -8.48
CA ALA A 20 -6.59 -2.10 -8.45
C ALA A 20 -7.31 -2.22 -9.80
N ASN A 21 -6.63 -1.93 -10.91
CA ASN A 21 -7.17 -2.11 -12.25
C ASN A 21 -7.55 -3.57 -12.53
N ALA A 22 -6.69 -4.53 -12.15
CA ALA A 22 -7.00 -5.95 -12.27
C ALA A 22 -8.24 -6.34 -11.45
N MET A 23 -8.40 -5.74 -10.26
CA MET A 23 -9.59 -5.86 -9.41
C MET A 23 -10.82 -5.09 -9.92
N GLY A 24 -10.69 -4.29 -10.98
CA GLY A 24 -11.78 -3.44 -11.50
C GLY A 24 -12.12 -2.28 -10.56
N ILE A 25 -11.16 -1.84 -9.75
CA ILE A 25 -11.26 -0.71 -8.84
C ILE A 25 -10.52 0.47 -9.47
N GLU A 26 -11.21 1.60 -9.57
CA GLU A 26 -10.58 2.87 -9.96
C GLU A 26 -10.01 3.55 -8.70
N MET A 27 -8.69 3.72 -8.68
CA MET A 27 -8.01 4.45 -7.61
C MET A 27 -7.99 5.95 -7.91
N ILE A 28 -7.87 6.75 -6.85
CA ILE A 28 -7.53 8.17 -6.98
C ILE A 28 -6.21 8.30 -7.75
N GLU A 29 -6.20 9.15 -8.77
CA GLU A 29 -5.04 9.43 -9.59
C GLU A 29 -4.23 10.60 -9.04
N PHE A 30 -2.93 10.36 -8.87
CA PHE A 30 -1.95 11.40 -8.56
C PHE A 30 -1.04 11.63 -9.77
N ARG A 31 -0.71 12.88 -10.05
CA ARG A 31 0.32 13.22 -11.04
C ARG A 31 1.69 12.89 -10.48
N ASP A 32 2.59 12.42 -11.35
CA ASP A 32 3.95 12.05 -10.95
C ASP A 32 4.66 13.18 -10.19
N ASP A 33 4.53 14.44 -10.62
CA ASP A 33 5.21 15.57 -10.00
C ASP A 33 4.74 15.86 -8.56
N GLN A 34 3.55 15.37 -8.16
CA GLN A 34 3.05 15.45 -6.79
C GLN A 34 3.85 14.56 -5.81
N PHE A 35 4.60 13.58 -6.30
CA PHE A 35 5.53 12.80 -5.48
C PHE A 35 6.85 13.55 -5.22
N PHE A 36 7.19 14.54 -6.04
CA PHE A 36 8.49 15.24 -6.05
C PHE A 36 8.48 16.60 -5.35
N TRP A 37 7.63 16.77 -4.33
CA TRP A 37 7.66 17.93 -3.43
C TRP A 37 7.73 17.50 -1.96
N LYS A 38 8.06 18.42 -1.06
CA LYS A 38 8.30 18.09 0.36
C LYS A 38 7.07 17.53 1.09
N GLY A 39 5.87 17.86 0.64
CA GLY A 39 4.61 17.35 1.21
C GLY A 39 4.23 15.94 0.75
N GLY A 40 4.84 15.43 -0.34
CA GLY A 40 4.43 14.19 -1.00
C GLY A 40 2.94 14.13 -1.37
N ILE A 41 2.44 12.94 -1.74
CA ILE A 41 1.01 12.75 -2.02
C ILE A 41 0.10 13.16 -0.85
N MET A 42 0.58 13.02 0.39
CA MET A 42 -0.12 13.45 1.59
C MET A 42 -0.47 14.94 1.54
N GLY A 43 0.48 15.81 1.17
CA GLY A 43 0.20 17.23 1.09
C GLY A 43 -0.88 17.57 0.04
N VAL A 44 -1.07 16.73 -0.97
CA VAL A 44 -2.13 16.89 -1.98
C VAL A 44 -3.46 16.41 -1.44
N GLU A 45 -3.48 15.23 -0.80
CA GLU A 45 -4.69 14.62 -0.25
C GLU A 45 -5.31 15.47 0.87
N TYR A 46 -4.47 16.06 1.72
CA TYR A 46 -4.91 16.97 2.79
C TYR A 46 -5.07 18.42 2.31
N TRP A 47 -4.94 18.71 1.00
CA TRP A 47 -5.15 20.04 0.47
C TRP A 47 -6.65 20.36 0.39
N VAL A 48 -7.12 21.21 1.29
CA VAL A 48 -8.51 21.70 1.30
C VAL A 48 -8.55 23.22 1.22
N PRO A 49 -9.56 23.82 0.54
CA PRO A 49 -9.80 25.26 0.62
C PRO A 49 -9.98 25.70 2.08
N PHE A 50 -9.42 26.86 2.44
CA PHE A 50 -9.53 27.45 3.80
C PHE A 50 -8.91 26.59 4.92
N ALA A 51 -7.84 25.84 4.63
CA ALA A 51 -7.12 25.09 5.65
C ALA A 51 -6.43 26.03 6.67
N ASP A 52 -7.01 26.12 7.87
CA ASP A 52 -6.36 26.75 9.03
C ASP A 52 -5.35 25.81 9.72
N VAL A 53 -5.20 24.58 9.21
CA VAL A 53 -4.37 23.52 9.79
C VAL A 53 -3.07 23.38 9.00
N ILE A 54 -1.94 23.65 9.65
CA ILE A 54 -0.60 23.36 9.13
C ILE A 54 -0.26 21.92 9.52
N ILE A 55 0.04 21.07 8.54
CA ILE A 55 0.57 19.72 8.80
C ILE A 55 1.96 19.89 9.45
N PRO A 56 2.15 19.47 10.72
CA PRO A 56 3.43 19.60 11.38
C PRO A 56 4.48 18.69 10.72
N PRO A 57 5.78 18.95 10.89
CA PRO A 57 6.83 18.04 10.41
C PRO A 57 6.62 16.63 10.98
N ILE A 58 6.38 15.66 10.10
CA ILE A 58 6.28 14.25 10.48
C ILE A 58 7.69 13.69 10.56
N VAL A 59 8.09 13.28 11.77
CA VAL A 59 9.40 12.66 12.01
C VAL A 59 9.30 11.17 11.74
N GLY A 60 10.29 10.62 11.03
CA GLY A 60 10.38 9.18 10.80
C GLY A 60 10.61 8.39 12.09
N PRO A 61 10.37 7.07 12.07
CA PRO A 61 10.55 6.21 13.24
C PRO A 61 12.03 6.14 13.63
N ASN A 62 12.29 6.05 14.93
CA ASN A 62 13.63 5.83 15.48
C ASN A 62 13.91 4.36 15.84
N SER A 63 12.95 3.47 15.57
CA SER A 63 13.03 2.04 15.88
C SER A 63 12.32 1.23 14.79
N VAL A 64 12.84 0.03 14.53
CA VAL A 64 12.21 -0.98 13.65
C VAL A 64 10.97 -1.64 14.27
N GLU A 65 10.72 -1.42 15.57
CA GLU A 65 9.51 -1.87 16.26
C GLU A 65 8.33 -0.90 16.08
N HIS A 66 8.55 0.25 15.43
CA HIS A 66 7.50 1.21 15.16
C HIS A 66 6.44 0.63 14.20
N ARG A 67 5.18 1.06 14.34
CA ARG A 67 4.05 0.59 13.52
C ARG A 67 4.26 0.70 12.00
N TYR A 68 5.09 1.65 11.56
CA TYR A 68 5.47 1.78 10.14
C TYR A 68 6.16 0.53 9.58
N PHE A 69 6.73 -0.32 10.44
CA PHE A 69 7.26 -1.61 10.05
C PHE A 69 6.33 -2.73 10.51
N THR A 70 5.96 -2.71 11.79
CA THR A 70 5.24 -3.82 12.43
C THR A 70 3.77 -3.93 12.03
N GLU A 71 3.20 -2.92 11.37
CA GLU A 71 1.83 -2.89 10.83
C GLU A 71 1.85 -2.73 9.30
N ASP A 72 2.48 -1.67 8.76
CA ASP A 72 2.39 -1.33 7.33
C ASP A 72 2.97 -2.43 6.40
N ILE A 73 3.95 -3.21 6.86
CA ILE A 73 4.49 -4.32 6.07
C ILE A 73 3.56 -5.54 6.13
N PRO A 74 3.31 -6.17 7.30
CA PRO A 74 2.53 -7.40 7.38
C PRO A 74 1.04 -7.21 7.04
N VAL A 75 0.48 -6.01 7.23
CA VAL A 75 -0.92 -5.71 6.90
C VAL A 75 -1.00 -4.98 5.56
N GLY A 76 -0.22 -3.93 5.37
CA GLY A 76 -0.32 -3.14 4.14
C GLY A 76 0.31 -3.82 2.93
N THR A 77 1.61 -4.09 3.01
CA THR A 77 2.42 -4.52 1.85
C THR A 77 2.15 -5.97 1.48
N VAL A 78 2.05 -6.86 2.47
CA VAL A 78 1.82 -8.30 2.26
C VAL A 78 0.44 -8.57 1.65
N ILE A 79 -0.63 -7.89 2.10
CA ILE A 79 -1.96 -8.03 1.49
C ILE A 79 -1.92 -7.63 0.01
N ARG A 80 -1.25 -6.52 -0.32
CA ARG A 80 -1.09 -6.07 -1.72
C ARG A 80 -0.34 -7.09 -2.56
N TYR A 81 0.74 -7.66 -2.02
CA TYR A 81 1.48 -8.72 -2.69
C TYR A 81 0.59 -9.94 -2.97
N HIS A 82 -0.18 -10.42 -1.98
CA HIS A 82 -1.08 -11.54 -2.20
C HIS A 82 -2.21 -11.25 -3.20
N LEU A 83 -2.77 -10.03 -3.19
CA LEU A 83 -3.74 -9.60 -4.20
C LEU A 83 -3.10 -9.61 -5.60
N ALA A 84 -1.86 -9.10 -5.73
CA ALA A 84 -1.13 -9.12 -6.98
C ALA A 84 -0.95 -10.55 -7.51
N GLN A 85 -0.55 -11.50 -6.66
CA GLN A 85 -0.44 -12.91 -7.02
C GLN A 85 -1.78 -13.51 -7.47
N LYS A 86 -2.87 -13.25 -6.73
CA LYS A 86 -4.22 -13.74 -7.08
C LYS A 86 -4.70 -13.24 -8.43
N PHE A 87 -4.34 -12.00 -8.80
CA PHE A 87 -4.78 -11.37 -10.04
C PHE A 87 -3.71 -11.38 -11.16
N GLY A 88 -2.59 -12.10 -10.96
CA GLY A 88 -1.54 -12.24 -11.98
C GLY A 88 -0.84 -10.93 -12.35
N VAL A 89 -0.60 -10.06 -11.36
CA VAL A 89 0.04 -8.76 -11.54
C VAL A 89 1.48 -8.80 -11.01
N ASP A 90 2.44 -8.43 -11.85
CA ASP A 90 3.84 -8.30 -11.44
C ASP A 90 4.07 -7.02 -10.61
N VAL A 91 4.67 -7.19 -9.43
CA VAL A 91 4.87 -6.11 -8.44
C VAL A 91 6.28 -6.12 -7.82
N PRO A 92 7.34 -5.98 -8.63
CA PRO A 92 8.72 -6.13 -8.16
C PRO A 92 9.14 -5.10 -7.10
N THR A 93 8.55 -3.90 -7.10
CA THR A 93 8.84 -2.87 -6.09
C THR A 93 8.21 -3.23 -4.75
N ILE A 94 6.94 -3.62 -4.73
CA ILE A 94 6.23 -4.11 -3.53
C ILE A 94 6.97 -5.32 -2.94
N GLU A 95 7.32 -6.30 -3.78
CA GLU A 95 8.05 -7.50 -3.37
C GLU A 95 9.43 -7.14 -2.77
N SER A 96 10.18 -6.26 -3.44
CA SER A 96 11.48 -5.80 -2.94
C SER A 96 11.37 -5.07 -1.61
N MET A 97 10.36 -4.21 -1.45
CA MET A 97 10.13 -3.48 -0.19
C MET A 97 9.76 -4.42 0.96
N MET A 98 8.89 -5.41 0.69
CA MET A 98 8.54 -6.45 1.66
C MET A 98 9.77 -7.26 2.09
N GLN A 99 10.61 -7.67 1.14
CA GLN A 99 11.83 -8.43 1.41
C GLN A 99 12.84 -7.63 2.22
N LEU A 100 13.10 -6.37 1.84
CA LEU A 100 13.99 -5.49 2.58
C LEU A 100 13.46 -5.22 3.99
N GLY A 101 12.16 -4.98 4.15
CA GLY A 101 11.52 -4.82 5.44
C GLY A 101 11.71 -6.03 6.35
N SER A 102 11.53 -7.24 5.79
CA SER A 102 11.74 -8.50 6.50
C SER A 102 13.18 -8.64 7.02
N VAL A 103 14.17 -8.32 6.18
CA VAL A 103 15.59 -8.33 6.57
C VAL A 103 15.88 -7.28 7.65
N ILE A 104 15.37 -6.05 7.49
CA ILE A 104 15.58 -4.95 8.44
C ILE A 104 15.03 -5.31 9.83
N CYS A 105 13.83 -5.86 9.89
CA CYS A 105 13.15 -6.21 11.13
C CYS A 105 13.55 -7.60 11.67
N LYS A 106 14.33 -8.39 10.92
CA LYS A 106 14.65 -9.79 11.23
C LYS A 106 13.39 -10.64 11.47
N ARG A 107 12.35 -10.41 10.67
CA ARG A 107 11.05 -11.07 10.72
C ARG A 107 10.66 -11.52 9.34
N ASP A 108 9.96 -12.64 9.23
CA ASP A 108 9.47 -13.12 7.94
C ASP A 108 8.06 -12.56 7.74
N PHE A 109 7.95 -11.35 7.18
CA PHE A 109 6.65 -10.72 7.02
C PHE A 109 5.76 -11.42 6.00
N LEU A 110 6.31 -12.13 5.02
CA LEU A 110 5.49 -12.92 4.11
C LEU A 110 4.81 -14.08 4.84
N LYS A 111 5.50 -14.68 5.82
CA LYS A 111 4.95 -15.75 6.65
C LYS A 111 4.06 -15.25 7.79
N GLU A 112 4.40 -14.11 8.39
CA GLU A 112 3.70 -13.54 9.54
C GLU A 112 2.55 -12.59 9.18
N GLY A 113 2.53 -12.09 7.95
CA GLY A 113 1.56 -11.11 7.47
C GLY A 113 0.19 -11.71 7.15
N ILE A 114 -0.77 -10.82 6.90
CA ILE A 114 -2.16 -11.21 6.66
C ILE A 114 -2.33 -11.80 5.26
N THR A 115 -2.83 -13.02 5.22
CA THR A 115 -3.13 -13.77 4.00
C THR A 115 -4.54 -13.51 3.49
N LEU A 116 -4.80 -13.78 2.20
CA LEU A 116 -6.17 -13.74 1.65
C LEU A 116 -7.12 -14.75 2.31
N LYS A 117 -6.54 -15.83 2.85
CA LYS A 117 -7.28 -16.84 3.61
C LYS A 117 -7.80 -16.28 4.94
N GLU A 118 -6.96 -15.56 5.68
CA GLU A 118 -7.36 -14.90 6.93
C GLU A 118 -8.37 -13.78 6.69
N LEU A 119 -8.26 -13.06 5.58
CA LEU A 119 -9.29 -12.12 5.12
C LEU A 119 -10.57 -12.82 4.64
N GLY A 120 -10.52 -14.14 4.46
CA GLY A 120 -11.63 -14.95 3.98
C GLY A 120 -11.99 -14.70 2.51
N ILE A 121 -11.08 -14.18 1.69
CA ILE A 121 -11.32 -13.85 0.28
C ILE A 121 -10.50 -14.70 -0.71
N GLU A 122 -9.70 -15.65 -0.22
CA GLU A 122 -8.84 -16.52 -1.03
C GLU A 122 -9.62 -17.22 -2.16
N ASP A 123 -10.75 -17.85 -1.83
CA ASP A 123 -11.55 -18.63 -2.79
C ASP A 123 -12.55 -17.79 -3.59
N LEU A 124 -12.65 -16.48 -3.33
CA LEU A 124 -13.64 -15.62 -3.98
C LEU A 124 -13.15 -15.19 -5.37
N THR A 125 -14.07 -15.08 -6.33
CA THR A 125 -13.80 -14.38 -7.60
C THR A 125 -13.72 -12.87 -7.36
N LYS A 126 -13.21 -12.14 -8.35
CA LYS A 126 -13.21 -10.67 -8.35
C LYS A 126 -14.58 -10.09 -8.01
N GLU A 127 -15.63 -10.57 -8.68
CA GLU A 127 -17.01 -10.07 -8.53
C GLU A 127 -17.54 -10.36 -7.12
N GLN A 128 -17.22 -11.54 -6.58
CA GLN A 128 -17.59 -11.91 -5.21
C GLN A 128 -16.88 -11.06 -4.15
N ILE A 129 -15.59 -10.75 -4.35
CA ILE A 129 -14.84 -9.86 -3.46
C ILE A 129 -15.48 -8.47 -3.44
N ILE A 130 -15.72 -7.89 -4.62
CA ILE A 130 -16.32 -6.55 -4.74
C ILE A 130 -17.72 -6.52 -4.11
N ARG A 131 -18.53 -7.56 -4.34
CA ARG A 131 -19.85 -7.67 -3.70
C ARG A 131 -19.74 -7.78 -2.19
N TYR A 132 -18.84 -8.63 -1.68
CA TYR A 132 -18.65 -8.82 -0.25
C TYR A 132 -18.25 -7.51 0.45
N VAL A 133 -17.31 -6.76 -0.12
CA VAL A 133 -16.88 -5.46 0.44
C VAL A 133 -18.01 -4.42 0.43
N ARG A 134 -18.89 -4.42 -0.59
CA ARG A 134 -19.99 -3.45 -0.72
C ARG A 134 -21.22 -3.79 0.11
N GLU A 135 -21.56 -5.07 0.21
CA GLU A 135 -22.83 -5.52 0.78
C GLU A 135 -22.66 -6.22 2.13
N GLY A 136 -21.44 -6.61 2.52
CA GLY A 136 -21.18 -7.42 3.71
C GLY A 136 -21.64 -8.87 3.60
N ILE A 137 -22.15 -9.30 2.44
CA ILE A 137 -22.66 -10.65 2.19
C ILE A 137 -21.60 -11.47 1.48
N LYS A 138 -21.09 -12.50 2.15
CA LYS A 138 -20.25 -13.52 1.54
C LYS A 138 -21.18 -14.43 0.73
N GLY A 139 -20.93 -14.52 -0.59
CA GLY A 139 -21.84 -15.14 -1.57
C GLY A 139 -22.41 -16.49 -1.18
#